data_AF-A0A418F7W0-F1
#
_entry.id   AF-A0A418F7W0-F1
#
_cell.length_a   1.000
_cell.length_b   1.000
_cell.length_c   1.000
_cell.angle_alpha   90.00
_cell.angle_beta   90.00
_cell.angle_gamma   90.00
#
_symmetry.space_group_name_H-M   'P 1'
#
loop_
_entity.id
_entity.type
_entity.pdbx_description
1 polymer ?
#
loop_
_entity_poly.entity_id
_entity_poly.type
_entity_poly.pdbx_seq_one_letter_code
_entity_poly.pdbx_strand_id
1 'polypeptide(L)'
;MRTSSKPNAAFAHLLQAYETSDFIDEKLHVLGALGRFPSVKLKTRSLEWAVAGGVRSQDIHSVFGSVAADRSIVAWEYVQANWDALSAQYSQIVVGRIPCVPIANFQTEQAVTAVEVFLVGRPKARLPARWCSSLKTSAQGLPCTPVM
;
A
#
# COMPACT_ATOMS: atom_id res chain seq x y z
N MET A 1 -23.82 -20.44 7.10
CA MET A 1 -22.43 -19.95 7.09
C MET A 1 -21.50 -20.98 6.47
N ARG A 2 -21.08 -20.87 5.19
CA ARG A 2 -20.15 -21.86 4.60
C ARG A 2 -19.35 -21.37 3.36
N THR A 3 -19.07 -20.08 3.22
CA THR A 3 -18.37 -19.54 2.02
C THR A 3 -16.93 -19.04 2.26
N SER A 4 -16.44 -19.01 3.51
CA SER A 4 -15.10 -18.47 3.82
C SER A 4 -13.92 -19.42 3.55
N SER A 5 -14.15 -20.70 3.22
CA SER A 5 -13.07 -21.70 3.13
C SER A 5 -12.15 -21.52 1.93
N LYS A 6 -12.70 -21.21 0.75
CA LYS A 6 -11.90 -21.10 -0.49
C LYS A 6 -10.99 -19.87 -0.51
N PRO A 7 -11.46 -18.65 -0.15
CA PRO A 7 -10.59 -17.48 -0.11
C PRO A 7 -9.46 -17.60 0.92
N ASN A 8 -9.73 -18.21 2.08
CA ASN A 8 -8.71 -18.46 3.10
C ASN A 8 -7.66 -19.49 2.63
N ALA A 9 -8.08 -20.54 1.93
CA ALA A 9 -7.16 -21.51 1.36
C ALA A 9 -6.29 -20.91 0.24
N ALA A 10 -6.88 -20.10 -0.64
CA ALA A 10 -6.13 -19.36 -1.67
C ALA A 10 -5.13 -18.38 -1.05
N PHE A 11 -5.52 -17.67 0.01
CA PHE A 11 -4.63 -16.79 0.76
C PHE A 11 -3.44 -17.55 1.36
N ALA A 12 -3.70 -18.69 2.01
CA ALA A 12 -2.64 -19.53 2.58
C ALA A 12 -1.69 -20.08 1.50
N HIS A 13 -2.24 -20.49 0.35
CA HIS A 13 -1.44 -20.95 -0.79
C HIS A 13 -0.51 -19.86 -1.33
N LEU A 14 -1.00 -18.62 -1.44
CA LEU A 14 -0.17 -17.48 -1.84
C LEU A 14 0.96 -17.23 -0.84
N LEU A 15 0.68 -17.23 0.46
CA LEU A 15 1.74 -17.08 1.47
C LEU A 15 2.80 -18.18 1.35
N GLN A 16 2.38 -19.42 1.20
CA GLN A 16 3.28 -20.54 1.00
C GLN A 16 4.15 -20.35 -0.24
N ALA A 17 3.56 -19.95 -1.37
CA ALA A 17 4.29 -19.69 -2.62
C ALA A 17 5.33 -18.56 -2.45
N TYR A 18 5.00 -17.49 -1.73
CA TYR A 18 5.95 -16.42 -1.42
C TYR A 18 7.15 -16.91 -0.60
N GLU A 19 6.89 -17.74 0.40
CA GLU A 19 7.89 -18.27 1.31
C GLU A 19 8.83 -19.26 0.61
N THR A 20 8.30 -20.15 -0.25
CA THR A 20 9.07 -21.22 -0.88
C THR A 20 9.70 -20.85 -2.22
N SER A 21 9.25 -19.77 -2.88
CA SER A 21 9.81 -19.38 -4.17
C SER A 21 11.23 -18.83 -4.03
N ASP A 22 12.08 -19.12 -5.01
CA ASP A 22 13.39 -18.47 -5.19
C ASP A 22 13.35 -17.36 -6.25
N PHE A 23 12.24 -17.23 -6.97
CA PHE A 23 12.07 -16.27 -8.06
C PHE A 23 11.48 -14.96 -7.55
N ILE A 24 12.24 -13.88 -7.70
CA ILE A 24 11.83 -12.54 -7.25
C ILE A 24 10.52 -12.11 -7.93
N ASP A 25 10.36 -12.38 -9.22
CA ASP A 25 9.15 -12.02 -9.97
C ASP A 25 7.90 -12.72 -9.44
N GLU A 26 8.01 -14.01 -9.08
CA GLU A 26 6.91 -14.75 -8.47
C GLU A 26 6.54 -14.16 -7.11
N LYS A 27 7.53 -13.83 -6.28
CA LYS A 27 7.28 -13.15 -5.00
C LYS A 27 6.55 -11.83 -5.19
N LEU A 28 6.98 -11.00 -6.12
CA LEU A 28 6.33 -9.71 -6.40
C LEU A 28 4.89 -9.91 -6.92
N HIS A 29 4.65 -10.91 -7.77
CA HIS A 29 3.29 -11.26 -8.20
C HIS A 29 2.41 -11.68 -7.02
N VAL A 30 2.93 -12.48 -6.09
CA VAL A 30 2.20 -12.86 -4.88
C VAL A 30 1.86 -11.63 -4.03
N LEU A 31 2.81 -10.71 -3.81
CA LEU A 31 2.54 -9.47 -3.07
C LEU A 31 1.41 -8.66 -3.74
N GLY A 32 1.40 -8.60 -5.07
CA GLY A 32 0.32 -8.00 -5.85
C GLY A 32 -1.02 -8.71 -5.68
N ALA A 33 -1.04 -10.05 -5.60
CA ALA A 33 -2.25 -10.84 -5.45
C ALA A 33 -2.87 -10.76 -4.05
N LEU A 34 -2.03 -10.69 -2.99
CA LEU A 34 -2.48 -10.66 -1.59
C LEU A 34 -3.39 -9.46 -1.28
N GLY A 35 -3.22 -8.30 -1.92
CA GLY A 35 -4.11 -7.16 -1.71
C GLY A 35 -5.38 -7.15 -2.55
N ARG A 36 -5.51 -8.06 -3.52
CA ARG A 36 -6.63 -8.09 -4.49
C ARG A 36 -7.83 -8.93 -4.04
N PHE A 37 -7.77 -9.55 -2.87
CA PHE A 37 -8.93 -10.24 -2.32
C PHE A 37 -10.10 -9.27 -2.12
N PRO A 38 -11.34 -9.65 -2.47
CA PRO A 38 -12.51 -8.78 -2.28
C PRO A 38 -12.87 -8.60 -0.80
N SER A 39 -12.39 -9.48 0.08
CA SER A 39 -12.64 -9.40 1.51
C SER A 39 -11.76 -8.35 2.17
N VAL A 40 -12.37 -7.35 2.81
CA VAL A 40 -11.68 -6.39 3.68
C VAL A 40 -10.84 -7.09 4.72
N LYS A 41 -11.36 -8.17 5.34
CA LYS A 41 -10.62 -8.95 6.34
C LYS A 41 -9.33 -9.56 5.78
N LEU A 42 -9.35 -10.09 4.56
CA LEU A 42 -8.15 -10.64 3.94
C LEU A 42 -7.18 -9.54 3.52
N LYS A 43 -7.67 -8.40 3.03
CA LYS A 43 -6.84 -7.23 2.75
C LYS A 43 -6.12 -6.72 4.00
N THR A 44 -6.82 -6.59 5.12
CA THR A 44 -6.21 -6.21 6.41
C THR A 44 -5.18 -7.24 6.85
N ARG A 45 -5.50 -8.53 6.73
CA ARG A 45 -4.56 -9.60 7.05
C ARG A 45 -3.28 -9.55 6.20
N SER A 46 -3.36 -9.16 4.93
CA SER A 46 -2.19 -8.94 4.08
C SER A 46 -1.28 -7.84 4.63
N LEU A 47 -1.86 -6.73 5.09
CA LEU A 47 -1.11 -5.63 5.70
C LEU A 47 -0.47 -6.05 7.02
N GLU A 48 -1.22 -6.71 7.89
CA GLU A 48 -0.72 -7.21 9.18
C GLU A 48 0.45 -8.17 9.00
N TRP A 49 0.31 -9.16 8.10
CA TRP A 49 1.36 -10.12 7.79
C TRP A 49 2.61 -9.42 7.23
N ALA A 50 2.44 -8.49 6.29
CA ALA A 50 3.55 -7.77 5.67
C ALA A 50 4.31 -6.91 6.69
N VAL A 51 3.57 -6.19 7.56
CA VAL A 51 4.15 -5.34 8.61
C VAL A 51 4.82 -6.16 9.72
N ALA A 52 4.31 -7.36 10.03
CA ALA A 52 4.91 -8.28 11.00
C ALA A 52 6.24 -8.91 10.53
N GLY A 53 6.77 -8.51 9.38
CA GLY A 53 8.04 -9.01 8.84
C GLY A 53 7.87 -10.07 7.74
N GLY A 54 6.64 -10.32 7.28
CA GLY A 54 6.38 -11.23 6.16
C GLY A 54 6.99 -10.77 4.83
N VAL A 55 7.31 -9.47 4.69
CA VAL A 55 7.97 -8.91 3.51
C VAL A 55 9.18 -8.07 3.89
N ARG A 56 10.14 -7.96 2.97
CA ARG A 56 11.27 -7.04 3.11
C ARG A 56 10.75 -5.59 3.16
N SER A 57 11.38 -4.75 3.98
CA SER A 57 10.99 -3.35 4.15
C SER A 57 10.95 -2.54 2.85
N GLN A 58 11.77 -2.90 1.85
CA GLN A 58 11.73 -2.25 0.54
C GLN A 58 10.49 -2.63 -0.28
N ASP A 59 9.90 -3.81 -0.08
CA ASP A 59 8.77 -4.34 -0.87
C ASP A 59 7.41 -4.08 -0.21
N ILE A 60 7.41 -3.48 0.99
CA ILE A 60 6.19 -3.17 1.75
C ILE A 60 5.20 -2.32 0.94
N HIS A 61 5.71 -1.41 0.11
CA HIS A 61 4.90 -0.54 -0.74
C HIS A 61 4.07 -1.32 -1.78
N SER A 62 4.56 -2.48 -2.24
CA SER A 62 3.83 -3.35 -3.17
C SER A 62 2.56 -3.91 -2.53
N VAL A 63 2.64 -4.29 -1.25
CA VAL A 63 1.47 -4.80 -0.50
C VAL A 63 0.45 -3.67 -0.28
N PHE A 64 0.89 -2.52 0.22
CA PHE A 64 0.00 -1.36 0.42
C PHE A 64 -0.67 -0.92 -0.90
N GLY A 65 0.07 -0.93 -2.02
CA GLY A 65 -0.47 -0.60 -3.32
C GLY A 65 -1.47 -1.60 -3.85
N SER A 66 -1.20 -2.89 -3.66
CA SER A 66 -2.14 -3.94 -4.06
C SER A 66 -3.46 -3.86 -3.28
N VAL A 67 -3.40 -3.59 -1.97
CA VAL A 67 -4.59 -3.47 -1.12
C VAL A 67 -5.43 -2.28 -1.51
N ALA A 68 -4.76 -1.14 -1.75
CA ALA A 68 -5.42 0.11 -2.12
C ALA A 68 -5.92 0.15 -3.57
N ALA A 69 -5.57 -0.86 -4.37
CA ALA A 69 -6.07 -0.96 -5.72
C ALA A 69 -7.61 -1.04 -5.72
N ASP A 70 -8.19 -0.74 -6.88
CA ASP A 70 -9.64 -0.66 -7.06
C ASP A 70 -10.30 0.37 -6.09
N ARG A 71 -9.55 1.42 -5.73
CA ARG A 71 -9.97 2.50 -4.82
C ARG A 71 -10.36 2.01 -3.43
N SER A 72 -9.67 0.99 -2.92
CA SER A 72 -9.94 0.46 -1.59
C SER A 72 -9.34 1.36 -0.51
N ILE A 73 -10.17 1.77 0.45
CA ILE A 73 -9.75 2.61 1.59
C ILE A 73 -9.01 1.85 2.70
N VAL A 74 -9.02 0.52 2.67
CA VAL A 74 -8.46 -0.34 3.73
C VAL A 74 -6.98 -0.03 4.03
N ALA A 75 -6.17 0.16 2.99
CA ALA A 75 -4.76 0.51 3.17
C ALA A 75 -4.61 1.89 3.83
N TRP A 76 -5.42 2.87 3.43
CA TRP A 76 -5.36 4.22 3.99
C TRP A 76 -5.83 4.26 5.44
N GLU A 77 -6.91 3.56 5.78
CA GLU A 77 -7.40 3.41 7.16
C GLU A 77 -6.35 2.72 8.04
N TYR A 78 -5.69 1.68 7.53
CA TYR A 78 -4.62 0.99 8.25
C TYR A 78 -3.43 1.91 8.54
N VAL A 79 -3.01 2.73 7.57
CA VAL A 79 -1.93 3.72 7.76
C VAL A 79 -2.30 4.72 8.85
N GLN A 80 -3.53 5.22 8.84
CA GLN A 80 -4.01 6.16 9.85
C GLN A 80 -4.00 5.53 11.25
N ALA A 81 -4.51 4.31 11.38
CA ALA A 81 -4.62 3.60 12.66
C ALA A 81 -3.25 3.17 13.24
N ASN A 82 -2.27 2.89 12.39
CA ASN A 82 -0.99 2.31 12.80
C ASN A 82 0.22 3.22 12.55
N TRP A 83 -0.02 4.53 12.36
CA TRP A 83 0.99 5.48 11.92
C TRP A 83 2.26 5.47 12.78
N ASP A 84 2.10 5.49 14.11
CA ASP A 84 3.23 5.59 15.04
C ASP A 84 4.09 4.32 14.99
N ALA A 85 3.47 3.14 14.92
CA ALA A 85 4.15 1.86 14.78
C ALA A 85 4.91 1.78 13.45
N LEU A 86 4.27 2.16 12.33
CA LEU A 86 4.90 2.21 11.01
C LEU A 86 6.09 3.19 10.99
N SER A 87 5.93 4.36 11.61
CA SER A 87 6.96 5.41 11.70
C SER A 87 8.14 5.03 12.59
N ALA A 88 7.92 4.15 13.57
CA ALA A 88 8.97 3.58 14.39
C ALA A 88 9.74 2.48 13.64
N GLN A 89 9.02 1.62 12.91
CA GLN A 89 9.58 0.45 12.26
C GLN A 89 10.37 0.76 10.99
N TYR A 90 9.92 1.71 10.18
CA TYR A 90 10.48 1.96 8.86
C TYR A 90 11.27 3.28 8.78
N SER A 91 12.22 3.32 7.84
CA SER A 91 12.95 4.55 7.54
C SER A 91 12.02 5.62 6.94
N GLN A 92 12.43 6.89 7.03
CA GLN A 92 11.66 8.01 6.49
C GLN A 92 11.31 7.86 5.01
N ILE A 93 12.21 7.26 4.23
CA ILE A 93 12.01 7.03 2.79
C ILE A 93 10.89 6.01 2.56
N VAL A 94 10.82 4.95 3.38
CA VAL A 94 9.81 3.89 3.25
C VAL A 94 8.47 4.38 3.80
N VAL A 95 8.45 4.98 4.99
CA VAL A 95 7.25 5.57 5.59
C VAL A 95 6.66 6.68 4.74
N GLY A 96 7.47 7.51 4.09
CA GLY A 96 6.98 8.55 3.18
C GLY A 96 6.31 8.00 1.92
N ARG A 97 6.61 6.76 1.51
CA ARG A 97 5.99 6.12 0.34
C ARG A 97 4.68 5.41 0.67
N ILE A 98 4.55 4.86 1.87
CA ILE A 98 3.38 4.07 2.29
C ILE A 98 2.05 4.84 2.11
N PRO A 99 1.92 6.12 2.55
CA PRO A 99 0.73 6.93 2.31
C PRO A 99 0.46 7.22 0.84
N CYS A 100 1.50 7.40 0.01
CA CYS A 100 1.35 7.81 -1.39
C CYS A 100 0.66 6.77 -2.27
N VAL A 101 0.94 5.49 -2.02
CA VAL A 101 0.49 4.41 -2.92
C VAL A 101 -1.03 4.24 -2.88
N PRO A 102 -1.69 4.30 -1.70
CA PRO A 102 -3.14 4.29 -1.66
C PRO A 102 -3.81 5.49 -2.34
N ILE A 103 -3.20 6.67 -2.27
CA ILE A 103 -3.78 7.92 -2.79
C ILE A 103 -3.69 8.01 -4.31
N ALA A 104 -2.58 7.52 -4.88
CA ALA A 104 -2.42 7.44 -6.33
C ALA A 104 -3.59 6.67 -6.99
N ASN A 105 -4.22 5.74 -6.25
CA ASN A 105 -5.39 5.00 -6.71
C ASN A 105 -6.71 5.76 -6.56
N PHE A 106 -6.83 6.74 -5.65
CA PHE A 106 -8.05 7.56 -5.52
C PHE A 106 -8.18 8.63 -6.59
N GLN A 107 -7.07 9.16 -7.10
CA GLN A 107 -7.02 10.16 -8.19
C GLN A 107 -7.93 11.39 -7.96
N THR A 108 -8.13 11.81 -6.71
CA THR A 108 -8.91 13.01 -6.37
C THR A 108 -8.05 14.03 -5.63
N GLU A 109 -8.30 15.32 -5.88
CA GLU A 109 -7.61 16.40 -5.17
C GLU A 109 -7.85 16.32 -3.66
N GLN A 110 -9.07 15.93 -3.25
CA GLN A 110 -9.44 15.75 -1.84
C GLN A 110 -8.56 14.71 -1.13
N ALA A 111 -8.22 13.61 -1.80
CA ALA A 111 -7.35 12.59 -1.23
C ALA A 111 -5.90 13.07 -1.06
N VAL A 112 -5.42 13.93 -1.97
CA VAL A 112 -4.09 14.57 -1.86
C VAL A 112 -4.07 15.52 -0.67
N THR A 113 -5.08 16.39 -0.55
CA THR A 113 -5.20 17.32 0.58
C THR A 113 -5.30 16.60 1.92
N ALA A 114 -6.11 15.55 2.01
CA ALA A 114 -6.25 14.77 3.24
C ALA A 114 -4.90 14.22 3.73
N VAL A 115 -3.99 13.91 2.82
CA VAL A 115 -2.67 13.38 3.17
C VAL A 115 -1.69 14.47 3.46
N GLU A 116 -1.69 15.58 2.72
CA GLU A 116 -0.91 16.75 3.11
C GLU A 116 -1.27 17.16 4.55
N VAL A 117 -2.56 17.22 4.89
CA VAL A 117 -3.04 17.49 6.26
C VAL A 117 -2.60 16.39 7.23
N PHE A 118 -2.77 15.12 6.88
CA PHE A 118 -2.35 14.01 7.75
C PHE A 118 -0.85 14.03 8.02
N LEU A 119 -0.01 14.52 7.11
CA LEU A 119 1.43 14.56 7.27
C LEU A 119 1.96 15.83 7.96
N VAL A 120 1.12 16.87 8.11
CA VAL A 120 1.46 18.04 8.92
C VAL A 120 1.80 17.60 10.35
N GLY A 121 2.94 18.08 10.86
CA GLY A 121 3.42 17.75 12.20
C GLY A 121 4.11 16.38 12.32
N ARG A 122 4.30 15.62 11.23
CA ARG A 122 4.96 14.30 11.26
C ARG A 122 6.31 14.34 10.53
N PRO A 123 7.42 14.61 11.25
CA PRO A 123 8.71 14.93 10.65
C PRO A 123 9.33 13.80 9.82
N LYS A 124 8.99 12.54 10.10
CA LYS A 124 9.46 11.38 9.33
C LYS A 124 8.75 11.17 7.99
N ALA A 125 7.68 11.91 7.71
CA ALA A 125 6.81 11.71 6.57
C ALA A 125 7.00 12.73 5.45
N ARG A 126 8.20 13.29 5.30
CA ARG A 126 8.43 14.27 4.23
C ARG A 126 8.26 13.59 2.87
N LEU A 127 7.16 13.91 2.20
CA LEU A 127 6.92 13.51 0.82
C LEU A 127 8.06 14.06 -0.06
N PRO A 128 8.67 13.26 -0.95
CA PRO A 128 9.60 13.84 -1.91
C PRO A 128 8.81 14.78 -2.82
N ALA A 129 9.26 16.04 -2.97
CA ALA A 129 8.51 17.12 -3.62
C ALA A 129 7.90 16.74 -4.99
N ARG A 130 8.62 15.96 -5.80
CA ARG A 130 8.16 15.44 -7.09
C ARG A 130 6.85 14.64 -7.02
N TRP A 131 6.58 13.98 -5.89
CA TRP A 131 5.39 13.14 -5.70
C TRP A 131 4.14 13.98 -5.43
N CYS A 132 4.24 15.06 -4.65
CA CYS A 132 3.13 16.02 -4.51
C CYS A 132 2.74 16.60 -5.88
N SER A 133 3.73 16.92 -6.72
CA SER A 133 3.49 17.41 -8.07
C SER A 133 2.80 16.36 -8.93
N SER A 134 3.31 15.13 -8.99
CA SER A 134 2.69 14.04 -9.78
C SER A 134 1.27 13.70 -9.32
N LEU A 135 1.00 13.66 -8.01
CA LEU A 135 -0.33 13.39 -7.48
C LEU A 135 -1.33 14.49 -7.86
N LYS A 136 -0.92 15.75 -7.84
CA LYS A 136 -1.75 16.90 -8.29
C LYS A 136 -2.02 16.83 -9.79
N THR A 137 -1.02 16.52 -10.61
CA THR A 137 -1.20 16.33 -12.05
C THR A 137 -2.16 15.18 -12.38
N SER A 138 -2.02 14.03 -11.69
CA SER A 138 -2.91 12.89 -11.89
C SER A 138 -4.34 13.15 -11.42
N ALA A 139 -4.54 13.92 -10.34
CA ALA A 139 -5.87 14.31 -9.85
C ALA A 139 -6.59 15.30 -10.78
N GLN A 140 -5.84 16.11 -11.53
CA GLN A 140 -6.38 17.12 -12.45
C GLN A 140 -6.71 16.56 -13.85
N GLY A 141 -6.46 15.27 -14.10
CA GLY A 141 -6.68 14.64 -15.39
C GLY A 141 -5.82 15.22 -16.52
N LEU A 142 -4.78 15.99 -16.18
CA LEU A 142 -3.86 16.57 -17.16
C LEU A 142 -2.92 15.47 -17.67
N PRO A 143 -2.71 15.35 -18.98
CA PRO A 143 -1.76 14.38 -19.52
C PRO A 143 -0.39 14.67 -18.92
N CYS A 144 0.19 13.67 -18.25
CA CYS A 144 1.57 13.71 -17.79
C CYS A 144 2.47 13.93 -19.02
N THR A 145 2.84 15.16 -19.31
CA THR A 145 3.90 15.43 -20.28
C THR A 145 5.23 15.08 -19.62
N PRO A 146 6.03 14.18 -20.18
CA PRO A 146 7.37 13.96 -19.69
C PRO A 146 8.18 15.21 -20.08
N VAL A 147 8.69 15.91 -19.07
CA VAL A 147 9.78 16.86 -19.29
C VAL A 147 11.01 16.03 -19.64
N MET A 148 11.42 16.08 -20.92
CA MET A 148 12.74 15.63 -21.39
C MET A 148 13.84 16.52 -20.84
#